data_AF-D8LCW1-F1
#
_entry.id   AF-D8LCW1-F1
#
_cell.length_a   1.000
_cell.length_b   1.000
_cell.length_c   1.000
_cell.angle_alpha   90.00
_cell.angle_beta   90.00
_cell.angle_gamma   90.00
#
_symmetry.space_group_name_H-M   'P 1'
#
loop_
_entity.id
_entity.type
_entity.pdbx_description
1 polymer ?
#
loop_
_entity_poly.entity_id
_entity_poly.type
_entity_poly.pdbx_seq_one_letter_code
_entity_poly.pdbx_strand_id
1 'polypeptide(L)'
;MCLGSIHHALPPRRFSLKVLITDADAAMTNAARTLLPRTVHLHCLWHVMKNVRKHYKGALKDKATRFFRLIYAAAFAPSEDAQAQAHYPRQKAH
;
A
#
# COMPACT_ATOMS: atom_id res chain seq x y z
N MET A 1 22.84 -26.13 -44.27
CA MET A 1 22.23 -26.61 -43.01
C MET A 1 22.39 -25.51 -41.97
N CYS A 2 21.32 -24.77 -41.66
CA CYS A 2 21.35 -23.77 -40.60
C CYS A 2 20.84 -24.41 -39.31
N LEU A 3 21.72 -24.56 -38.32
CA LEU A 3 21.38 -25.00 -36.97
C LEU A 3 20.63 -23.85 -36.27
N GLY A 4 19.32 -24.02 -36.08
CA GLY A 4 18.50 -23.11 -35.29
C GLY A 4 18.74 -23.33 -33.80
N SER A 5 19.29 -22.34 -33.11
CA SER A 5 19.34 -22.29 -31.65
C SER A 5 17.94 -22.03 -31.09
N ILE A 6 17.34 -23.05 -30.49
CA ILE A 6 16.10 -22.92 -29.72
C ILE A 6 16.48 -22.34 -28.35
N HIS A 7 16.48 -21.01 -28.24
CA HIS A 7 16.41 -20.37 -26.94
C HIS A 7 14.98 -20.54 -26.41
N HIS A 8 14.75 -21.54 -25.57
CA HIS A 8 13.57 -21.58 -24.71
C HIS A 8 13.69 -20.45 -23.69
N ALA A 9 13.33 -19.22 -24.09
CA ALA A 9 13.14 -18.13 -23.18
C ALA A 9 11.94 -18.47 -22.31
N LEU A 10 12.18 -18.81 -21.04
CA LEU A 10 11.13 -18.90 -20.03
C LEU A 10 10.31 -17.59 -20.10
N PRO A 11 8.96 -17.64 -20.17
CA PRO A 11 8.17 -16.44 -20.27
C PRO A 11 8.50 -15.52 -19.09
N PRO A 12 8.72 -14.22 -19.31
CA PRO A 12 9.08 -13.31 -18.23
C PRO A 12 8.02 -13.44 -17.16
N ARG A 13 8.42 -13.77 -15.92
CA ARG A 13 7.52 -13.77 -14.77
C ARG A 13 6.86 -12.40 -14.74
N ARG A 14 5.58 -12.32 -15.12
CA ARG A 14 4.81 -11.08 -15.08
C ARG A 14 4.52 -10.79 -13.61
N PHE A 15 5.51 -10.24 -12.90
CA PHE A 15 5.28 -9.63 -11.61
C PHE A 15 4.36 -8.43 -11.83
N SER A 16 3.08 -8.59 -11.50
CA SER A 16 2.16 -7.47 -11.46
C SER A 16 2.35 -6.77 -10.13
N LEU A 17 3.05 -5.64 -10.11
CA LEU A 17 3.03 -4.74 -8.97
C LEU A 17 1.57 -4.31 -8.74
N LYS A 18 1.02 -4.62 -7.57
CA LYS A 18 -0.39 -4.33 -7.25
C LYS A 18 -0.52 -2.96 -6.60
N VAL A 19 0.40 -2.65 -5.69
CA VAL A 19 0.40 -1.42 -4.89
C VAL A 19 1.79 -0.82 -4.88
N LEU A 20 1.87 0.49 -5.07
CA LEU A 20 3.06 1.31 -4.94
C LEU A 20 2.79 2.37 -3.86
N ILE A 21 3.68 2.47 -2.87
CA ILE A 21 3.59 3.46 -1.79
C ILE A 21 4.79 4.39 -1.89
N THR A 22 4.55 5.68 -2.16
CA THR A 22 5.62 6.69 -2.23
C THR A 22 5.15 8.00 -1.60
N ASP A 23 6.01 9.02 -1.51
CA ASP A 23 5.57 10.39 -1.19
C ASP A 23 4.55 10.95 -2.20
N ALA A 24 4.51 10.35 -3.39
CA ALA A 24 3.67 10.67 -4.54
C ALA A 24 3.79 12.14 -4.95
N ASP A 25 5.03 12.61 -5.08
CA ASP A 25 5.30 13.85 -5.80
C ASP A 25 4.81 13.75 -7.26
N ALA A 26 4.76 14.90 -7.94
CA ALA A 26 4.23 14.99 -9.30
C ALA A 26 4.99 14.12 -10.30
N ALA A 27 6.32 14.02 -10.19
CA ALA A 27 7.13 13.20 -11.09
C ALA A 27 6.87 11.71 -10.84
N MET A 28 6.86 11.28 -9.58
CA MET A 28 6.57 9.89 -9.22
C MET A 28 5.14 9.48 -9.61
N THR A 29 4.16 10.36 -9.42
CA THR A 29 2.77 10.11 -9.82
C THR A 29 2.64 9.96 -11.33
N ASN A 30 3.29 10.84 -12.10
CA ASN A 30 3.28 10.74 -13.57
C ASN A 30 3.99 9.48 -14.07
N ALA A 31 5.14 9.13 -13.48
CA ALA A 31 5.87 7.92 -13.81
C ALA A 31 5.04 6.66 -13.50
N ALA A 32 4.41 6.60 -12.32
CA ALA A 32 3.54 5.49 -11.92
C ALA A 32 2.34 5.34 -12.87
N ARG A 33 1.67 6.44 -13.23
CA ARG A 33 0.56 6.41 -14.19
C ARG A 33 0.97 5.93 -15.58
N THR A 34 2.18 6.27 -16.01
CA THR A 34 2.68 5.94 -17.36
C THR A 34 3.20 4.51 -17.44
N LEU A 35 4.04 4.11 -16.48
CA LEU A 35 4.77 2.84 -16.51
C LEU A 35 3.99 1.70 -15.82
N LEU A 36 3.12 2.05 -14.87
CA LEU A 36 2.43 1.11 -13.98
C LEU A 36 0.92 1.42 -13.89
N PRO A 37 0.19 1.55 -15.03
CA PRO A 37 -1.20 2.02 -15.03
C PRO A 37 -2.19 1.11 -14.29
N ARG A 38 -1.81 -0.15 -14.02
CA ARG A 38 -2.61 -1.13 -13.26
C ARG A 38 -2.22 -1.24 -11.78
N THR A 39 -1.22 -0.47 -11.35
CA THR A 39 -0.77 -0.41 -9.95
C THR A 39 -1.55 0.67 -9.22
N VAL A 40 -2.09 0.34 -8.05
CA VAL A 40 -2.67 1.34 -7.15
C VAL A 40 -1.52 2.13 -6.53
N HIS A 41 -1.50 3.44 -6.75
CA HIS A 41 -0.49 4.33 -6.18
C HIS A 41 -1.07 5.04 -4.95
N LEU A 42 -0.44 4.84 -3.79
CA LEU A 42 -0.86 5.41 -2.50
C LEU A 42 0.22 6.34 -1.95
N HIS A 43 -0.23 7.38 -1.24
CA HIS A 43 0.68 8.18 -0.43
C HIS A 43 1.19 7.37 0.77
N CYS A 44 2.48 7.52 1.06
CA CYS A 44 3.10 7.00 2.25
C CYS A 44 2.48 7.65 3.50
N LEU A 45 1.99 6.82 4.42
CA LEU A 45 1.36 7.26 5.66
C LEU A 45 2.24 8.24 6.44
N TRP A 46 3.55 7.99 6.51
CA TRP A 46 4.48 8.88 7.19
C TRP A 46 4.47 10.29 6.59
N HIS A 47 4.44 10.41 5.26
CA HIS A 47 4.40 11.71 4.57
C HIS A 47 3.06 12.41 4.78
N VAL A 48 1.94 11.68 4.76
CA VAL A 48 0.62 12.22 5.12
C VAL A 48 0.67 12.80 6.53
N MET A 49 1.20 12.06 7.49
CA MET A 49 1.24 12.46 8.90
C MET A 49 2.18 13.66 9.14
N LYS A 50 3.32 13.69 8.43
CA LYS A 50 4.24 14.84 8.43
C LYS A 50 3.53 16.10 7.91
N ASN A 51 2.80 16.00 6.81
CA ASN A 51 2.07 17.13 6.23
C ASN A 51 0.92 17.60 7.12
N VAL A 52 0.12 16.67 7.68
CA VAL A 52 -0.92 17.01 8.64
C VAL A 52 -0.33 17.75 9.84
N ARG A 53 0.77 17.25 10.42
CA ARG A 53 1.42 17.90 11.55
C ARG A 53 1.96 19.28 11.20
N LYS A 54 2.48 19.47 9.98
CA LYS A 54 3.01 20.77 9.53
C LYS A 54 1.91 21.79 9.29
N HIS A 55 0.81 21.40 8.66
CA HIS A 55 -0.20 22.33 8.14
C HIS A 55 -1.44 22.46 9.03
N TYR A 56 -1.77 21.43 9.82
CA TYR A 56 -3.04 21.34 10.54
C TYR A 56 -2.88 21.25 12.07
N LYS A 57 -1.67 21.39 12.62
CA LYS A 57 -1.45 21.39 14.08
C LYS A 57 -2.30 22.46 14.79
N GLY A 58 -2.41 23.66 14.21
CA GLY A 58 -3.24 24.75 14.77
C GLY A 58 -4.74 24.46 14.72
N ALA A 59 -5.21 23.78 13.67
CA ALA A 59 -6.62 23.39 13.54
C ALA A 59 -7.00 22.24 14.48
N LEU A 60 -6.09 21.28 14.68
CA LEU A 60 -6.32 20.12 15.53
C LEU A 60 -6.29 20.44 17.03
N LYS A 61 -5.58 21.50 17.45
CA LYS A 61 -5.49 21.93 18.85
C LYS A 61 -5.19 20.75 19.79
N ASP A 62 -5.99 20.58 20.84
CA ASP A 62 -5.96 19.51 21.83
C ASP A 62 -6.33 18.12 21.28
N LYS A 63 -6.99 18.07 20.12
CA LYS A 63 -7.45 16.82 19.47
C LYS A 63 -6.37 16.14 18.64
N ALA A 64 -5.19 16.76 18.46
CA ALA A 64 -4.13 16.26 17.60
C ALA A 64 -3.71 14.81 17.94
N THR A 65 -3.51 14.51 19.22
CA THR A 65 -3.11 13.16 19.66
C THR A 65 -4.16 12.12 19.30
N ARG A 66 -5.44 12.41 19.57
CA ARG A 66 -6.56 11.51 19.23
C ARG A 66 -6.69 11.33 17.72
N PHE A 67 -6.57 12.41 16.95
CA PHE A 67 -6.64 12.39 15.50
C PHE A 67 -5.56 11.47 14.90
N PHE A 68 -4.30 11.65 15.29
CA PHE A 68 -3.21 10.84 14.78
C PHE A 68 -3.33 9.37 15.20
N ARG A 69 -3.77 9.11 16.44
CA ARG A 69 -4.04 7.74 16.91
C ARG A 69 -5.11 7.06 16.06
N LEU A 70 -6.20 7.76 15.72
CA LEU A 70 -7.27 7.20 14.89
C LEU A 70 -6.82 6.91 13.47
N ILE A 71 -6.01 7.79 12.86
CA ILE A 71 -5.42 7.52 11.54
C ILE A 71 -4.55 6.27 11.57
N TYR A 72 -3.66 6.15 12.56
CA TYR A 72 -2.83 4.95 12.70
C TYR A 72 -3.68 3.70 12.91
N ALA A 73 -4.66 3.74 13.81
CA ALA A 73 -5.55 2.61 14.06
C ALA A 73 -6.30 2.18 12.79
N ALA A 74 -6.76 3.13 11.97
CA ALA A 74 -7.43 2.84 10.70
C ALA A 74 -6.47 2.27 9.64
N ALA A 75 -5.26 2.81 9.52
CA ALA A 75 -4.28 2.35 8.53
C ALA A 75 -3.77 0.93 8.78
N PHE A 76 -3.81 0.49 10.04
CA PHE A 76 -3.42 -0.85 10.47
C PHE A 76 -4.63 -1.70 10.91
N ALA A 77 -5.85 -1.26 10.61
CA ALA A 77 -7.03 -2.04 10.92
C ALA A 77 -6.99 -3.35 10.13
N PRO A 78 -7.22 -4.51 10.77
CA PRO A 78 -7.38 -5.77 10.05
C PRO A 78 -8.56 -5.65 9.07
N SER A 79 -8.46 -6.34 7.93
CA SER A 79 -9.60 -6.48 7.02
C SER A 79 -10.77 -7.16 7.74
N GLU A 80 -11.99 -6.96 7.25
CA GLU A 80 -13.19 -7.61 7.78
C GLU A 80 -13.01 -9.14 7.85
N ASP A 81 -12.37 -9.74 6.83
CA ASP A 81 -12.03 -11.17 6.82
C ASP A 81 -11.04 -11.55 7.93
N ALA A 82 -10.02 -10.72 8.18
CA ALA A 82 -9.05 -10.95 9.25
C ALA A 82 -9.69 -10.78 10.64
N GLN A 83 -10.68 -9.89 10.77
CA GLN A 83 -11.48 -9.72 12.00
C GLN A 83 -12.37 -10.94 12.24
N ALA A 84 -13.03 -11.45 11.20
CA ALA A 84 -13.88 -12.63 11.27
C ALA A 84 -13.08 -13.89 11.68
N GLN A 85 -11.85 -14.05 11.16
CA GLN A 85 -10.96 -15.15 11.53
C GLN A 85 -10.43 -15.04 12.97
N ALA A 86 -10.17 -13.83 13.47
CA ALA A 86 -9.77 -13.61 14.86
C ALA A 86 -10.91 -13.88 15.86
N HIS A 87 -12.18 -13.73 15.42
CA HIS A 87 -13.36 -13.98 16.25
C HIS A 87 -13.84 -15.43 16.27
N TYR A 88 -13.43 -16.27 15.32
CA TYR A 88 -13.77 -17.70 15.35
C TYR A 88 -12.74 -18.46 16.19
N PRO A 89 -13.08 -18.94 17.41
CA PRO A 89 -12.13 -19.75 18.17
C PRO A 89 -11.83 -21.01 17.36
N ARG A 90 -10.54 -21.29 17.18
CA ARG A 90 -10.01 -22.55 16.65
C ARG A 90 -10.78 -23.70 17.30
N GLN A 91 -11.76 -24.27 16.61
CA GLN A 91 -12.41 -25.50 17.05
C GLN A 91 -11.27 -26.50 17.22
N LYS A 92 -11.01 -26.90 18.47
CA LYS A 92 -10.05 -27.96 18.75
C LYS A 92 -10.60 -29.20 18.05
N ALA A 93 -9.93 -29.62 16.98
CA ALA A 93 -10.13 -30.93 16.41
C ALA A 93 -9.92 -31.94 17.54
N HIS A 94 -11.01 -32.57 17.96
CA HIS A 94 -11.03 -33.72 18.85
C HIS A 94 -10.92 -34.99 18.01
#